data_AF-A0A448TVT6-F1
#
_entry.id   AF-A0A448TVT6-F1
#
_cell.length_a   1.000
_cell.length_b   1.000
_cell.length_c   1.000
_cell.angle_alpha   90.00
_cell.angle_beta   90.00
_cell.angle_gamma   90.00
#
_symmetry.space_group_name_H-M   'P 1'
#
loop_
_entity.id
_entity.type
_entity.pdbx_description
1 polymer ?
#
loop_
_entity_poly.entity_id
_entity_poly.type
_entity_poly.pdbx_seq_one_letter_code
_entity_poly.pdbx_strand_id
1 'polypeptide(L)'
;MNVDEMQNLTFEKRDEFNRKPMAEKIIRILNTENEDFTPMVIDGDWGTGKTEFCFKLINLYKENIRDSVEDKIKNTTIIYFDAFENDYLNNPLISLLSTLTNSLEKSNLKLRNKFISDIKTIFKNIPIVTLQTVSNIVLGQEVTQFSKDLLKKSNT
;
A
#
# COMPACT_ATOMS: atom_id res chain seq x y z
N MET A 1 -10.16 13.85 12.01
CA MET A 1 -8.70 13.64 11.91
C MET A 1 -8.41 13.44 10.43
N ASN A 2 -7.54 14.26 9.86
CA ASN A 2 -7.14 14.08 8.46
C ASN A 2 -6.26 12.83 8.32
N VAL A 3 -6.25 12.15 7.17
CA VAL A 3 -5.41 10.97 6.90
C VAL A 3 -3.93 11.27 7.16
N ASP A 4 -3.47 12.48 6.85
CA ASP A 4 -2.10 12.94 7.12
C ASP A 4 -1.76 12.97 8.62
N GLU A 5 -2.74 13.30 9.48
CA GLU A 5 -2.56 13.22 10.94
C GLU A 5 -2.53 11.77 11.41
N MET A 6 -3.31 10.89 10.77
CA MET A 6 -3.37 9.47 11.11
C MET A 6 -2.09 8.72 10.78
N GLN A 7 -1.38 9.10 9.72
CA GLN A 7 -0.13 8.46 9.30
C GLN A 7 0.99 8.54 10.35
N ASN A 8 0.92 9.48 11.28
CA ASN A 8 1.94 9.69 12.32
C ASN A 8 1.55 9.09 13.69
N LEU A 9 0.44 8.36 13.77
CA LEU A 9 -0.01 7.76 15.04
C LEU A 9 0.90 6.61 15.47
N THR A 10 1.33 6.62 16.73
CA THR A 10 2.10 5.53 17.35
C THR A 10 1.39 5.02 18.60
N PHE A 11 1.84 3.89 19.15
CA PHE A 11 1.31 3.36 20.41
C PHE A 11 1.79 4.12 21.66
N GLU A 12 2.71 5.09 21.52
CA GLU A 12 3.17 5.94 22.62
C GLU A 12 2.07 6.87 23.16
N LYS A 13 1.01 7.09 22.37
CA LYS A 13 -0.15 7.89 22.74
C LYS A 13 -1.44 7.19 22.34
N ARG A 14 -2.49 7.37 23.15
CA ARG A 14 -3.84 6.85 22.89
C ARG A 14 -3.89 5.33 22.69
N ASP A 15 -3.24 4.58 23.57
CA ASP A 15 -3.33 3.11 23.64
C ASP A 15 -4.10 2.66 24.89
N GLU A 16 -5.25 3.28 25.14
CA GLU A 16 -6.08 3.05 26.35
C GLU A 16 -6.57 1.59 26.46
N PHE A 17 -6.61 0.87 25.33
CA PHE A 17 -7.01 -0.52 25.22
C PHE A 17 -5.83 -1.50 25.18
N ASN A 18 -4.59 -1.03 25.40
CA ASN A 18 -3.38 -1.85 25.42
C ASN A 18 -3.25 -2.75 24.18
N ARG A 19 -3.31 -2.15 22.98
CA ARG A 19 -3.28 -2.84 21.68
C ARG A 19 -1.86 -3.08 21.18
N LYS A 20 -0.83 -2.41 21.74
CA LYS A 20 0.57 -2.62 21.35
C LYS A 20 1.01 -4.09 21.43
N PRO A 21 0.73 -4.87 22.50
CA PRO A 21 1.12 -6.28 22.56
C PRO A 21 0.47 -7.14 21.48
N MET A 22 -0.73 -6.78 21.02
CA MET A 22 -1.38 -7.46 19.89
C MET A 22 -0.67 -7.14 18.57
N ALA A 23 -0.30 -5.88 18.35
CA ALA A 23 0.46 -5.46 17.18
C ALA A 23 1.83 -6.15 17.09
N GLU A 24 2.54 -6.28 18.22
CA GLU A 24 3.81 -7.01 18.30
C GLU A 24 3.67 -8.49 17.91
N LYS A 25 2.58 -9.14 18.34
CA LYS A 25 2.27 -10.53 17.93
C LYS A 25 2.00 -10.64 16.44
N ILE A 26 1.24 -9.70 15.86
CA ILE A 26 0.98 -9.67 14.42
C ILE A 26 2.29 -9.56 13.65
N ILE A 27 3.17 -8.62 14.01
CA ILE A 27 4.48 -8.44 13.37
C ILE A 27 5.32 -9.71 13.49
N ARG A 28 5.30 -10.36 14.66
CA ARG A 28 6.00 -11.63 14.85
C ARG A 28 5.50 -12.71 13.88
N ILE A 29 4.18 -12.86 13.71
CA ILE A 29 3.61 -13.82 12.76
C ILE A 29 4.09 -13.49 11.35
N LEU A 30 3.97 -12.23 10.91
CA LEU A 30 4.41 -11.78 9.58
C LEU A 30 5.90 -12.03 9.30
N ASN A 31 6.75 -12.04 10.34
CA ASN A 31 8.19 -12.29 10.20
C ASN A 31 8.57 -13.78 10.30
N THR A 32 7.85 -14.55 11.13
CA THR A 32 8.21 -15.93 11.50
C THR A 32 7.71 -16.95 10.49
N GLU A 33 6.57 -16.71 9.85
CA GLU A 33 6.00 -17.63 8.88
C GLU A 33 6.96 -17.76 7.67
N ASN A 34 7.38 -18.99 7.38
CA ASN A 34 8.05 -19.37 6.12
C ASN A 34 7.02 -19.54 4.99
N GLU A 35 5.76 -19.20 5.23
CA GLU A 35 4.71 -19.21 4.23
C GLU A 35 4.81 -17.96 3.34
N ASP A 36 4.60 -18.16 2.04
CA ASP A 36 4.62 -17.08 1.06
C ASP A 36 3.42 -16.12 1.21
N PHE A 37 2.38 -16.49 1.97
CA PHE A 37 1.12 -15.74 2.07
C PHE A 37 0.34 -16.00 3.37
N THR A 38 0.12 -14.96 4.17
CA THR A 38 -0.65 -15.04 5.43
C THR A 38 -1.76 -13.98 5.47
N PRO A 39 -2.99 -14.28 5.03
CA PRO A 39 -4.10 -13.34 5.09
C PRO A 39 -4.58 -13.14 6.53
N MET A 40 -4.90 -11.90 6.90
CA MET A 40 -5.42 -11.55 8.23
C MET A 40 -6.63 -10.62 8.11
N VAL A 41 -7.58 -10.77 9.04
CA VAL A 41 -8.78 -9.94 9.15
C VAL A 41 -8.85 -9.35 10.55
N ILE A 42 -9.09 -8.03 10.63
CA ILE A 42 -9.35 -7.33 11.89
C ILE A 42 -10.84 -6.99 11.93
N ASP A 43 -11.58 -7.70 12.77
CA ASP A 43 -13.00 -7.50 12.96
C ASP A 43 -13.30 -6.57 14.15
N GLY A 44 -14.40 -5.83 14.06
CA GLY A 44 -14.88 -4.96 15.14
C GLY A 44 -15.89 -3.92 14.64
N ASP A 45 -16.66 -3.35 15.57
CA ASP A 45 -17.72 -2.39 15.24
C ASP A 45 -17.19 -1.06 14.68
N TRP A 46 -18.07 -0.27 14.06
CA TRP A 46 -17.76 1.09 13.66
C TRP A 46 -17.30 1.93 14.86
N GLY A 47 -16.29 2.77 14.67
CA GLY A 47 -15.78 3.64 15.74
C GLY A 47 -14.86 2.96 16.78
N THR A 48 -14.58 1.66 16.67
CA THR A 48 -13.66 0.94 17.58
C THR A 48 -12.17 1.26 17.33
N GLY A 49 -11.84 2.10 16.35
CA GLY A 49 -10.46 2.51 16.06
C GLY A 49 -9.64 1.49 15.26
N LYS A 50 -10.27 0.68 14.41
CA LYS A 50 -9.57 -0.27 13.51
C LYS A 50 -8.56 0.43 12.59
N THR A 51 -8.98 1.52 11.94
CA THR A 51 -8.10 2.31 11.05
C THR A 51 -6.93 2.92 11.83
N GLU A 52 -7.18 3.46 13.03
CA GLU A 52 -6.12 3.97 13.91
C GLU A 52 -5.14 2.86 14.31
N PHE A 53 -5.64 1.66 14.64
CA PHE A 53 -4.80 0.51 14.91
C PHE A 53 -3.94 0.11 13.71
N CYS A 54 -4.48 0.11 12.49
CA CYS A 54 -3.70 -0.17 11.28
C CYS A 54 -2.54 0.81 11.09
N PHE A 55 -2.76 2.11 11.25
CA PHE A 55 -1.68 3.09 11.15
C PHE A 55 -0.62 2.94 12.24
N LYS A 56 -1.03 2.68 13.49
CA LYS A 56 -0.10 2.41 14.60
C LYS A 56 0.70 1.13 14.37
N LEU A 57 0.07 0.07 13.86
CA LEU A 57 0.73 -1.17 13.47
C LEU A 57 1.77 -0.94 12.37
N ILE A 58 1.42 -0.17 11.33
CA ILE A 58 2.35 0.19 10.25
C ILE A 58 3.57 0.93 10.82
N ASN A 59 3.37 1.90 11.70
CA ASN A 59 4.46 2.68 12.28
C ASN A 59 5.35 1.82 13.20
N LEU A 60 4.75 0.99 14.05
CA LEU A 60 5.48 0.01 14.85
C LEU A 60 6.30 -0.94 13.98
N TYR A 61 5.75 -1.39 12.84
CA TYR A 61 6.49 -2.28 11.94
C TYR A 61 7.63 -1.54 11.22
N LYS A 62 7.43 -0.29 10.80
CA LYS A 62 8.51 0.55 10.25
C LYS A 62 9.65 0.77 11.23
N GLU A 63 9.36 0.95 12.52
CA GLU A 63 10.38 1.02 13.58
C GLU A 63 11.17 -0.28 13.65
N ASN A 64 10.49 -1.44 13.71
CA ASN A 64 11.15 -2.75 13.67
C ASN A 64 12.03 -2.95 12.42
N ILE A 65 11.60 -2.46 11.25
CA ILE A 65 12.38 -2.53 10.01
C ILE A 65 13.66 -1.69 10.10
N ARG A 66 13.60 -0.49 10.69
CA ARG A 66 14.75 0.40 10.86
C ARG A 66 15.80 -0.20 11.79
N ASP A 67 15.34 -0.85 12.87
CA ASP A 67 16.22 -1.36 13.92
C ASP A 67 16.69 -2.80 13.65
N SER A 68 16.04 -3.52 12.72
CA SER A 68 16.40 -4.89 12.39
C SER A 68 17.75 -4.99 11.68
N VAL A 69 18.49 -6.06 11.94
CA VAL A 69 19.71 -6.45 11.21
C VAL A 69 19.44 -7.48 10.11
N GLU A 70 18.24 -8.06 10.08
CA GLU A 70 17.87 -9.12 9.15
C GLU A 70 17.46 -8.53 7.79
N ASP A 71 18.12 -8.98 6.72
CA ASP A 71 17.86 -8.47 5.36
C ASP A 71 16.42 -8.70 4.90
N LYS A 72 15.78 -9.80 5.30
CA LYS A 72 14.36 -10.07 4.99
C LYS A 72 13.47 -8.95 5.53
N ILE A 73 13.68 -8.55 6.79
CA ILE A 73 12.90 -7.52 7.45
C ILE A 73 13.26 -6.14 6.87
N LYS A 74 14.55 -5.82 6.70
CA LYS A 74 14.99 -4.53 6.12
C LYS A 74 14.42 -4.25 4.74
N ASN A 75 14.23 -5.28 3.91
CA ASN A 75 13.71 -5.15 2.56
C ASN A 75 12.16 -5.24 2.49
N THR A 76 11.48 -5.27 3.62
CA THR A 76 10.01 -5.31 3.66
C THR A 76 9.42 -3.99 3.18
N THR A 77 8.50 -4.06 2.21
CA THR A 77 7.71 -2.90 1.75
C THR A 77 6.31 -2.98 2.34
N ILE A 78 5.92 -1.93 3.08
CA ILE A 78 4.58 -1.82 3.68
C ILE A 78 3.74 -0.85 2.84
N ILE A 79 2.53 -1.28 2.46
CA ILE A 79 1.62 -0.51 1.61
C ILE A 79 0.26 -0.43 2.31
N TYR A 80 -0.27 0.78 2.44
CA TYR A 80 -1.63 1.02 2.91
C TYR A 80 -2.54 1.29 1.70
N PHE A 81 -3.72 0.68 1.69
CA PHE A 81 -4.71 0.86 0.65
C PHE A 81 -6.09 1.04 1.30
N ASP A 82 -6.70 2.21 1.09
CA ASP A 82 -8.06 2.48 1.55
C ASP A 82 -9.05 2.15 0.44
N ALA A 83 -9.81 1.06 0.62
CA ALA A 83 -10.79 0.61 -0.36
C ALA A 83 -12.01 1.55 -0.45
N PHE A 84 -12.37 2.26 0.63
CA PHE A 84 -13.50 3.20 0.62
C PHE A 84 -13.13 4.48 -0.11
N GLU A 85 -11.92 5.00 0.16
CA GLU A 85 -11.43 6.17 -0.59
C GLU A 85 -11.39 5.87 -2.09
N ASN A 86 -11.12 4.63 -2.49
CA ASN A 86 -10.94 4.25 -3.89
C ASN A 86 -12.18 3.62 -4.55
N ASP A 87 -13.33 3.61 -3.89
CA ASP A 87 -14.54 2.93 -4.39
C ASP A 87 -15.16 3.60 -5.62
N TYR A 88 -14.84 4.88 -5.85
CA TYR A 88 -15.33 5.68 -6.98
C TYR A 88 -14.68 5.28 -8.31
N LEU A 89 -13.60 4.50 -8.26
CA LEU A 89 -12.89 4.02 -9.44
C LEU A 89 -13.62 2.76 -9.93
N ASN A 90 -14.22 2.81 -11.13
CA ASN A 90 -14.92 1.68 -11.78
C ASN A 90 -14.05 0.41 -12.00
N ASN A 91 -12.78 0.42 -11.60
CA ASN A 91 -11.87 -0.71 -11.70
C ASN A 91 -10.94 -0.79 -10.47
N PRO A 92 -11.21 -1.69 -9.50
CA PRO A 92 -10.44 -1.81 -8.27
C PRO A 92 -8.99 -2.29 -8.53
N LEU A 93 -8.76 -3.03 -9.62
CA LEU A 93 -7.41 -3.47 -9.99
C LEU A 93 -6.52 -2.29 -10.37
N ILE A 94 -7.05 -1.33 -11.14
CA ILE A 94 -6.28 -0.15 -11.56
C ILE A 94 -5.95 0.75 -10.37
N SER A 95 -6.90 0.92 -9.45
CA SER A 95 -6.66 1.61 -8.19
C SER A 95 -5.50 0.99 -7.43
N LEU A 96 -5.57 -0.32 -7.17
CA LEU A 96 -4.54 -1.05 -6.45
C LEU A 96 -3.17 -0.94 -7.15
N LEU A 97 -3.10 -1.16 -8.46
CA LEU A 97 -1.86 -1.07 -9.22
C LEU A 97 -1.25 0.33 -9.18
N SER A 98 -2.08 1.38 -9.17
CA SER A 98 -1.61 2.76 -9.06
C SER A 98 -0.99 3.03 -7.68
N THR A 99 -1.65 2.63 -6.60
CA THR A 99 -1.14 2.76 -5.23
C THR A 99 0.15 1.97 -5.03
N LEU A 100 0.22 0.76 -5.58
CA LEU A 100 1.43 -0.08 -5.58
C LEU A 100 2.58 0.65 -6.29
N THR A 101 2.35 1.16 -7.49
CA THR A 101 3.39 1.84 -8.29
C THR A 101 3.93 3.08 -7.57
N ASN A 102 3.05 3.91 -7.01
CA ASN A 102 3.43 5.13 -6.28
C ASN A 102 4.19 4.80 -4.99
N SER A 103 3.80 3.73 -4.30
CA SER A 103 4.48 3.27 -3.08
C SER A 103 5.88 2.74 -3.37
N LEU A 104 6.02 1.96 -4.46
CA LEU A 104 7.32 1.45 -4.91
C LEU A 104 8.27 2.55 -5.38
N GLU A 105 7.76 3.69 -5.88
CA GLU A 105 8.60 4.84 -6.24
C GLU A 105 9.38 5.39 -5.06
N LYS A 106 8.73 5.42 -3.88
CA LYS A 106 9.32 5.94 -2.65
C LYS A 106 10.31 4.97 -2.01
N SER A 107 10.13 3.66 -2.20
CA SER A 107 10.94 2.63 -1.54
C SER A 107 12.04 2.03 -2.42
N ASN A 108 11.78 1.76 -3.71
CA ASN A 108 12.71 1.05 -4.59
C ASN A 108 12.44 1.31 -6.08
N LEU A 109 13.16 2.27 -6.67
CA LEU A 109 13.04 2.65 -8.08
C LEU A 109 13.31 1.50 -9.07
N LYS A 110 14.22 0.58 -8.76
CA LYS A 110 14.53 -0.58 -9.64
C LYS A 110 13.34 -1.54 -9.69
N LEU A 111 12.76 -1.84 -8.53
CA LEU A 111 11.58 -2.70 -8.41
C LEU A 111 10.38 -2.07 -9.11
N ARG A 112 10.15 -0.76 -8.94
CA ARG A 112 9.13 0.00 -9.65
C ARG A 112 9.27 -0.14 -11.17
N ASN A 113 10.46 0.08 -11.72
CA ASN A 113 10.67 0.02 -13.16
C ASN A 113 10.41 -1.38 -13.72
N LYS A 114 10.82 -2.43 -13.00
CA LYS A 114 10.50 -3.82 -13.35
C LYS A 114 8.99 -4.06 -13.32
N PHE A 115 8.31 -3.66 -12.24
CA PHE A 115 6.87 -3.79 -12.08
C PHE A 115 6.08 -3.08 -13.19
N ILE A 116 6.46 -1.84 -13.52
CA ILE A 116 5.85 -1.08 -14.63
C ILE A 116 6.05 -1.82 -15.97
N SER A 117 7.23 -2.39 -16.20
CA SER A 117 7.52 -3.18 -17.40
C SER A 117 6.66 -4.45 -17.49
N ASP A 118 6.51 -5.17 -16.38
CA ASP A 118 5.69 -6.38 -16.31
C ASP A 118 4.20 -6.04 -16.57
N ILE A 119 3.69 -4.96 -15.97
CA ILE A 119 2.33 -4.45 -16.25
C ILE A 119 2.19 -4.05 -17.72
N LYS A 120 3.14 -3.29 -18.29
CA LYS A 120 3.10 -2.94 -19.72
C LYS A 120 3.00 -4.16 -20.62
N THR A 121 3.64 -5.27 -20.24
CA THR A 121 3.61 -6.52 -20.98
C THR A 121 2.22 -7.17 -20.92
N ILE A 122 1.63 -7.26 -19.73
CA ILE A 122 0.29 -7.82 -19.50
C ILE A 122 -0.78 -6.99 -20.22
N PHE A 123 -0.68 -5.67 -20.16
CA PHE A 123 -1.67 -4.75 -20.72
C PHE A 123 -1.38 -4.30 -22.16
N LYS A 124 -0.36 -4.86 -22.83
CA LYS A 124 0.07 -4.48 -24.19
C LYS A 124 -1.06 -4.51 -25.23
N ASN A 125 -2.03 -5.41 -25.05
CA ASN A 125 -3.14 -5.63 -25.97
C ASN A 125 -4.48 -5.05 -25.48
N ILE A 126 -4.51 -4.46 -24.29
CA ILE A 126 -5.70 -3.76 -23.78
C ILE A 126 -5.59 -2.31 -24.27
N PRO A 127 -6.54 -1.79 -25.07
CA PRO A 127 -6.46 -0.43 -25.59
C PRO A 127 -6.45 0.55 -24.42
N ILE A 128 -5.27 1.08 -24.11
CA ILE A 128 -5.00 2.04 -23.02
C ILE A 128 -5.87 3.31 -23.14
N VAL A 129 -6.49 3.54 -24.29
CA VAL A 129 -7.53 4.56 -24.53
C VAL A 129 -8.73 4.40 -23.57
N THR A 130 -9.05 3.18 -23.12
CA THR A 130 -10.04 2.95 -22.05
C THR A 130 -9.59 3.53 -20.70
N LEU A 131 -8.29 3.53 -20.38
CA LEU A 131 -7.75 4.15 -19.16
C LEU A 131 -7.70 5.68 -19.25
N GLN A 132 -7.36 6.24 -20.41
CA GLN A 132 -7.28 7.69 -20.64
C GLN A 132 -8.66 8.38 -20.61
N THR A 133 -9.68 7.73 -21.16
CA THR A 133 -11.04 8.29 -21.16
C THR A 133 -11.61 8.34 -19.74
N VAL A 134 -11.20 7.41 -18.88
CA VAL A 134 -11.58 7.39 -17.46
C VAL A 134 -10.71 8.37 -16.65
N SER A 135 -9.41 8.55 -16.98
CA SER A 135 -8.51 9.46 -16.27
C SER A 135 -8.90 10.94 -16.33
N ASN A 136 -9.59 11.39 -17.39
CA ASN A 136 -10.03 12.78 -17.52
C ASN A 136 -11.40 13.06 -16.87
N ILE A 137 -12.19 12.02 -16.58
CA ILE A 137 -13.59 12.17 -16.12
C ILE A 137 -13.75 11.83 -14.64
N VAL A 138 -12.94 10.92 -14.06
CA VAL A 138 -13.20 10.39 -12.70
C VAL A 138 -11.96 10.13 -11.82
N LEU A 139 -10.74 9.94 -12.33
CA LEU A 139 -9.67 9.33 -11.52
C LEU A 139 -8.72 10.36 -10.88
N GLY A 140 -8.42 10.20 -9.59
CA GLY A 140 -7.51 11.07 -8.83
C GLY A 140 -6.10 11.21 -9.42
N GLN A 141 -5.31 12.15 -8.86
CA GLN A 141 -3.98 12.52 -9.37
C GLN A 141 -3.03 11.32 -9.50
N GLU A 142 -3.14 10.35 -8.60
CA GLU A 142 -2.32 9.14 -8.55
C GLU A 142 -2.52 8.21 -9.77
N VAL A 143 -3.77 7.97 -10.17
CA VAL A 143 -4.09 7.09 -11.30
C VAL A 143 -3.72 7.74 -12.64
N THR A 144 -3.82 9.07 -12.70
CA THR A 144 -3.37 9.84 -13.86
C THR A 144 -1.86 9.70 -14.06
N GLN A 145 -1.07 9.75 -12.97
CA GLN A 145 0.37 9.57 -13.05
C GLN A 145 0.75 8.14 -13.45
N PHE A 146 0.12 7.13 -12.86
CA PHE A 146 0.29 5.72 -13.26
C PHE A 146 -0.01 5.50 -14.75
N SER A 147 -1.14 6.03 -15.24
CA SER A 147 -1.51 5.93 -16.67
C SER A 147 -0.47 6.57 -17.58
N LYS A 148 0.06 7.75 -17.21
CA LYS A 148 1.14 8.41 -17.95
C LYS A 148 2.41 7.55 -17.98
N ASP A 149 2.77 6.92 -16.86
CA ASP A 149 3.97 6.08 -16.80
C ASP A 149 3.82 4.77 -17.59
N LEU A 150 2.60 4.22 -17.69
CA LEU A 150 2.29 3.14 -18.62
C LEU A 150 2.38 3.55 -20.10
N LEU A 151 1.99 4.78 -20.41
CA LEU A 151 1.96 5.30 -21.79
C LEU A 151 3.29 5.86 -22.29
N LYS A 152 4.22 6.22 -21.38
CA LYS A 152 5.58 6.60 -21.77
C LYS A 152 6.19 5.44 -22.58
N LYS A 153 6.38 5.68 -23.88
CA LYS A 153 7.14 4.78 -24.76
C LYS A 153 8.50 4.53 -24.12
N SER A 154 8.95 3.27 -24.13
CA SER A 154 10.36 2.98 -23.90
C SER A 154 11.13 3.70 -25.01
N ASN A 155 11.89 4.73 -24.65
CA ASN A 155 12.93 5.22 -25.54
C ASN A 155 13.98 4.11 -25.60
N THR A 156 13.86 3.29 -26.63
CA THR A 156 14.88 2.36 -27.13
C THR A 156 15.14 2.77 -28.56
#